data_AF-A0A0D3BR48-F1
#
_entry.id   AF-A0A0D3BR48-F1
#
_cell.length_a   1.000
_cell.length_b   1.000
_cell.length_c   1.000
_cell.angle_alpha   90.00
_cell.angle_beta   90.00
_cell.angle_gamma   90.00
#
_symmetry.space_group_name_H-M   'P 1'
#
loop_
_entity.id
_entity.type
_entity.pdbx_description
1 polymer ?
#
loop_
_entity_poly.entity_id
_entity_poly.type
_entity_poly.pdbx_seq_one_letter_code
_entity_poly.pdbx_strand_id
1 'polypeptide(L)'
;MGKEHSSIRREDLRINFDEIKILCDIDACAVIYSPFNSIPEIWPPNSEVHKVIEKFEILTEEEQTEASVNHEEFLTQTITKDEKVKRLTEDNNDKLIHEGTTLVLMVTWEIWLWTIAWPAMRFGGV
;
A
#
# COMPACT_ATOMS: atom_id res chain seq x y z
N MET A 1 -15.60 11.84 29.43
CA MET A 1 -14.47 11.93 28.47
C MET A 1 -14.76 11.29 27.11
N GLY A 2 -15.22 10.03 27.03
CA GLY A 2 -15.33 9.32 25.74
C GLY A 2 -16.37 9.84 24.74
N LYS A 3 -17.47 10.45 25.20
CA LYS A 3 -18.54 10.97 24.31
C LYS A 3 -18.12 12.22 23.52
N GLU A 4 -17.29 13.06 24.12
CA GLU A 4 -16.93 14.38 23.57
C GLU A 4 -15.84 14.29 22.50
N HIS A 5 -14.86 13.40 22.69
CA HIS A 5 -13.88 13.09 21.64
C HIS A 5 -14.54 12.42 20.42
N SER A 6 -15.61 11.64 20.63
CA SER A 6 -16.38 11.04 19.55
C SER A 6 -17.26 12.04 18.80
N SER A 7 -17.69 13.16 19.40
CA SER A 7 -18.45 14.20 18.67
C SER A 7 -17.57 15.07 17.78
N ILE A 8 -16.36 15.43 18.21
CA ILE A 8 -15.44 16.26 17.41
C ILE A 8 -15.04 15.52 16.12
N ARG A 9 -14.57 14.27 16.25
CA ARG A 9 -14.14 13.45 15.10
C ARG A 9 -15.26 13.22 14.08
N ARG A 10 -16.52 13.18 14.53
CA ARG A 10 -17.67 13.01 13.63
C ARG A 10 -17.96 14.28 12.84
N GLU A 11 -17.87 15.44 13.49
CA GLU A 11 -18.03 16.73 12.82
C GLU A 11 -16.93 16.95 11.78
N ASP A 12 -15.68 16.64 12.13
CA ASP A 12 -14.54 16.72 11.20
C ASP A 12 -14.73 15.80 9.99
N LEU A 13 -15.21 14.56 10.20
CA LEU A 13 -15.53 13.63 9.11
C LEU A 13 -16.61 14.18 8.18
N ARG A 14 -17.63 14.84 8.74
CA ARG A 14 -18.71 15.43 7.96
C ARG A 14 -18.19 16.56 7.06
N ILE A 15 -17.35 17.44 7.59
CA ILE A 15 -16.72 18.52 6.82
C ILE A 15 -15.90 17.95 5.67
N ASN A 16 -15.10 16.92 5.93
CA ASN A 16 -14.32 16.26 4.88
C ASN A 16 -15.21 15.64 3.78
N PHE A 17 -16.35 15.06 4.15
CA PHE A 17 -17.30 14.55 3.15
C PHE A 17 -17.95 15.68 2.33
N ASP A 18 -18.31 16.80 2.95
CA ASP A 18 -18.79 17.99 2.24
C ASP A 18 -17.74 18.49 1.23
N GLU A 19 -16.47 18.58 1.65
CA GLU A 19 -15.37 18.97 0.77
C GLU A 19 -15.18 18.00 -0.40
N ILE A 20 -15.15 16.67 -0.15
CA ILE A 20 -15.00 15.66 -1.20
C ILE A 20 -16.17 15.72 -2.19
N LYS A 21 -17.41 15.85 -1.69
CA LYS A 21 -18.60 16.00 -2.53
C LYS A 21 -18.48 17.20 -3.47
N ILE A 22 -18.04 18.34 -2.95
CA ILE A 22 -17.89 19.59 -3.72
C ILE A 22 -16.72 19.50 -4.70
N LEU A 23 -15.56 19.04 -4.26
CA LEU A 23 -14.34 19.02 -5.08
C LEU A 23 -14.41 18.02 -6.23
N CYS A 24 -15.06 16.88 -6.01
CA CYS A 24 -15.17 15.82 -7.00
C CYS A 24 -16.48 15.85 -7.79
N ASP A 25 -17.44 16.70 -7.41
CA ASP A 25 -18.79 16.76 -8.00
C ASP A 25 -19.47 15.38 -8.08
N ILE A 26 -19.52 14.69 -6.94
CA ILE A 26 -20.07 13.32 -6.83
C ILE A 26 -21.33 13.26 -5.99
N ASP A 27 -22.20 12.30 -6.29
CA ASP A 27 -23.30 11.90 -5.42
C ASP A 27 -22.74 11.01 -4.29
N ALA A 28 -22.59 11.56 -3.08
CA ALA A 28 -22.05 10.85 -1.92
C ALA A 28 -22.99 10.90 -0.71
N CYS A 29 -23.00 9.81 0.07
CA CYS A 29 -23.67 9.74 1.37
C CYS A 29 -22.87 8.90 2.36
N ALA A 30 -23.08 9.16 3.65
CA ALA A 30 -22.48 8.40 4.74
C ALA A 30 -23.54 8.00 5.76
N VAL A 31 -23.46 6.76 6.24
CA VAL A 31 -24.26 6.23 7.35
C VAL A 31 -23.32 5.90 8.50
N ILE A 32 -23.42 6.66 9.59
CA ILE A 32 -22.49 6.59 10.72
C ILE A 32 -23.20 5.95 11.90
N TYR A 33 -22.71 4.77 12.31
CA TYR A 33 -23.18 4.08 13.50
C TYR A 33 -22.38 4.49 14.72
N SER A 34 -23.07 4.81 15.81
CA SER A 34 -22.44 5.07 17.10
C SER A 34 -22.77 3.94 18.07
N PRO A 35 -21.80 3.43 18.85
CA PRO A 35 -22.09 2.44 19.90
C PRO A 35 -22.95 3.01 21.04
N PHE A 36 -23.14 4.33 21.08
CA PHE A 36 -23.91 5.02 22.11
C PHE A 36 -25.33 5.40 21.68
N ASN A 37 -25.62 5.39 20.37
CA ASN A 37 -26.92 5.77 19.81
C ASN A 37 -27.43 4.63 18.91
N SER A 38 -28.66 4.19 19.12
CA SER A 38 -29.29 3.16 18.30
C SER A 38 -29.71 3.64 16.91
N ILE A 39 -29.80 4.96 16.73
CA ILE A 39 -30.18 5.59 15.46
C ILE A 39 -28.89 5.99 14.74
N PRO A 40 -28.64 5.49 13.52
CA PRO A 40 -27.49 5.93 12.73
C PRO A 40 -27.66 7.38 12.30
N GLU A 41 -26.56 8.10 12.26
CA GLU A 41 -26.50 9.45 11.72
C GLU A 41 -26.27 9.38 10.21
N ILE A 42 -27.10 10.08 9.44
CA ILE A 42 -27.06 10.06 7.98
C ILE A 42 -26.61 11.42 7.48
N TRP A 43 -25.63 11.42 6.57
CA TRP A 43 -25.19 12.61 5.87
C TRP A 43 -25.26 12.40 4.35
N PRO A 44 -25.74 13.38 3.57
CA PRO A 44 -26.51 14.56 4.01
C PRO A 44 -27.91 14.17 4.55
N PRO A 45 -28.55 14.96 5.42
CA PRO A 45 -29.87 14.63 5.98
C PRO A 45 -31.05 14.80 4.98
N ASN A 46 -30.78 14.85 3.67
CA ASN A 46 -31.75 15.14 2.61
C ASN A 46 -32.18 13.86 1.85
N SER A 47 -33.21 13.99 1.01
CA SER A 47 -33.73 12.89 0.18
C SER A 47 -32.75 12.37 -0.89
N GLU A 48 -31.62 13.04 -1.11
CA GLU A 48 -30.63 12.60 -2.10
C GLU A 48 -29.94 11.31 -1.66
N VAL A 49 -29.79 11.09 -0.34
CA VAL A 49 -29.21 9.86 0.20
C VAL A 49 -29.98 8.62 -0.27
N HIS A 50 -31.32 8.69 -0.27
CA HIS A 50 -32.13 7.58 -0.78
C HIS A 50 -31.84 7.28 -2.25
N LYS A 51 -31.58 8.30 -3.07
CA LYS A 51 -31.22 8.10 -4.48
C LYS A 51 -29.83 7.49 -4.65
N VAL A 52 -28.87 7.87 -3.82
CA VAL A 52 -27.52 7.28 -3.84
C VAL A 52 -27.58 5.82 -3.44
N ILE A 53 -28.32 5.50 -2.38
CA ILE A 53 -28.52 4.12 -1.91
C ILE A 53 -29.28 3.30 -2.95
N GLU A 54 -30.38 3.82 -3.51
CA GLU A 54 -31.16 3.13 -4.54
C GLU A 54 -30.33 2.84 -5.79
N LYS A 55 -29.53 3.83 -6.26
CA LYS A 55 -28.59 3.61 -7.37
C LYS A 55 -27.59 2.49 -7.07
N PHE A 56 -27.11 2.40 -5.83
CA PHE A 56 -26.18 1.36 -5.41
C PHE A 56 -26.87 -0.02 -5.34
N GLU A 57 -28.09 -0.09 -4.80
CA GLU A 57 -28.87 -1.34 -4.68
C GLU A 57 -29.32 -1.90 -6.04
N ILE A 58 -29.44 -1.06 -7.07
CA ILE A 58 -29.77 -1.49 -8.44
C ILE A 58 -28.62 -2.26 -9.10
N LEU A 59 -27.37 -2.05 -8.66
CA LEU A 59 -26.20 -2.75 -9.19
C LEU A 59 -26.24 -4.25 -8.84
N THR A 60 -25.68 -5.10 -9.70
CA THR A 60 -25.52 -6.53 -9.41
C THR A 60 -24.55 -6.74 -8.23
N GLU A 61 -24.62 -7.90 -7.57
CA GLU A 61 -23.74 -8.21 -6.43
C GLU A 61 -22.24 -8.16 -6.80
N GLU A 62 -21.90 -8.54 -8.04
CA GLU A 62 -20.55 -8.43 -8.59
C GLU A 62 -20.13 -6.97 -8.73
N GLU A 63 -20.95 -6.12 -9.36
CA GLU A 63 -20.70 -4.68 -9.50
C GLU A 63 -20.62 -3.95 -8.15
N GLN A 64 -21.47 -4.34 -7.19
CA GLN A 64 -21.42 -3.80 -5.83
C GLN A 64 -20.11 -4.18 -5.13
N THR A 65 -19.67 -5.43 -5.26
CA THR A 65 -18.45 -5.90 -4.63
C THR A 65 -17.22 -5.20 -5.20
N GLU A 66 -17.16 -5.05 -6.53
CA GLU A 66 -16.08 -4.32 -7.21
C GLU A 66 -16.06 -2.82 -6.87
N ALA A 67 -17.23 -2.19 -6.71
CA ALA A 67 -17.34 -0.78 -6.35
C ALA A 67 -17.14 -0.52 -4.84
N SER A 68 -17.33 -1.54 -4.00
CA SER A 68 -17.17 -1.43 -2.56
C SER A 68 -15.71 -1.63 -2.15
N VAL A 69 -15.23 -0.81 -1.22
CA VAL A 69 -13.90 -0.97 -0.64
C VAL A 69 -14.04 -1.24 0.85
N ASN A 70 -13.66 -2.43 1.29
CA ASN A 70 -13.48 -2.71 2.70
C ASN A 70 -12.19 -2.05 3.19
N HIS A 71 -12.28 -1.20 4.21
CA HIS A 71 -11.14 -0.43 4.70
C HIS A 71 -10.03 -1.31 5.29
N GLU A 72 -10.38 -2.36 6.03
CA GLU A 72 -9.41 -3.30 6.60
C GLU A 72 -8.70 -4.09 5.51
N GLU A 73 -9.45 -4.54 4.51
CA GLU A 73 -8.90 -5.25 3.36
C GLU A 73 -7.97 -4.34 2.55
N PHE A 74 -8.39 -3.10 2.27
CA PHE A 74 -7.59 -2.13 1.54
C PHE A 74 -6.26 -1.84 2.24
N LEU A 75 -6.28 -1.64 3.55
CA LEU A 75 -5.05 -1.42 4.33
C LEU A 75 -4.13 -2.63 4.28
N THR A 76 -4.68 -3.82 4.48
CA THR A 76 -3.92 -5.08 4.43
C THR A 76 -3.29 -5.28 3.06
N GLN A 77 -4.07 -5.13 1.99
CA GLN A 77 -3.58 -5.24 0.62
C GLN A 77 -2.48 -4.22 0.32
N THR A 78 -2.61 -2.98 0.82
CA THR A 78 -1.62 -1.92 0.61
C THR A 78 -0.30 -2.25 1.31
N ILE A 79 -0.36 -2.68 2.57
CA ILE A 79 0.82 -3.09 3.35
C ILE A 79 1.52 -4.26 2.66
N THR A 80 0.78 -5.31 2.28
CA THR A 80 1.35 -6.48 1.60
C THR A 80 1.99 -6.12 0.26
N LYS A 81 1.39 -5.20 -0.52
CA LYS A 81 1.97 -4.71 -1.77
C LYS A 81 3.29 -3.98 -1.51
N ASP A 82 3.35 -3.11 -0.51
CA ASP A 82 4.57 -2.38 -0.14
C ASP A 82 5.69 -3.33 0.31
N GLU A 83 5.37 -4.32 1.14
CA GLU A 83 6.31 -5.37 1.57
C GLU A 83 6.86 -6.16 0.38
N LYS A 84 6.00 -6.53 -0.58
CA LYS A 84 6.42 -7.24 -1.79
C LYS A 84 7.38 -6.40 -2.63
N VAL A 85 7.11 -5.11 -2.79
CA VAL A 85 7.98 -4.19 -3.55
C VAL A 85 9.35 -4.05 -2.87
N LYS A 86 9.38 -3.92 -1.55
CA LYS A 86 10.63 -3.88 -0.77
C LYS A 86 11.46 -5.14 -0.98
N ARG A 87 10.85 -6.33 -0.82
CA ARG A 87 11.52 -7.61 -1.04
C ARG A 87 12.08 -7.76 -2.45
N LEU A 88 11.32 -7.39 -3.47
CA LEU A 88 11.80 -7.44 -4.86
C LEU A 88 12.99 -6.50 -5.09
N THR A 89 13.02 -5.37 -4.40
CA THR A 89 14.12 -4.40 -4.51
C THR A 89 15.38 -4.93 -3.83
N GLU A 90 15.25 -5.55 -2.66
CA GLU A 90 16.33 -6.23 -1.94
C GLU A 90 16.89 -7.40 -2.75
N ASP A 91 16.03 -8.30 -3.24
CA ASP A 91 16.42 -9.45 -4.07
C ASP A 91 17.18 -9.02 -5.34
N ASN A 92 16.77 -7.91 -5.97
CA ASN A 92 17.45 -7.37 -7.14
C ASN A 92 18.82 -6.79 -6.78
N ASN A 93 18.94 -6.07 -5.67
CA ASN A 93 20.21 -5.53 -5.20
C ASN A 93 21.20 -6.65 -4.84
N ASP A 94 20.73 -7.71 -4.16
CA ASP A 94 21.55 -8.86 -3.80
C ASP A 94 22.08 -9.59 -5.03
N LYS A 95 21.25 -9.75 -6.08
CA LYS A 95 21.69 -10.32 -7.36
C LYS A 95 22.77 -9.46 -8.02
N LEU A 96 22.57 -8.14 -8.08
CA LEU A 96 23.57 -7.21 -8.64
C LEU A 96 24.90 -7.29 -7.88
N ILE A 97 24.86 -7.36 -6.55
CA ILE A 97 26.05 -7.51 -5.71
C ILE A 97 26.72 -8.87 -5.95
N HIS A 98 25.96 -9.95 -6.03
CA HIS A 98 26.50 -11.30 -6.26
C HIS A 98 27.16 -11.42 -7.65
N GLU A 99 26.53 -10.89 -8.69
CA GLU A 99 27.10 -10.86 -10.05
C GLU A 99 28.40 -10.02 -10.08
N GLY A 100 28.39 -8.83 -9.47
CA GLY A 100 29.57 -7.97 -9.37
C GLY A 100 30.73 -8.61 -8.61
N THR A 101 30.45 -9.22 -7.44
CA THR A 101 31.46 -9.90 -6.63
C THR A 101 32.06 -11.11 -7.34
N THR A 102 31.24 -11.89 -8.06
CA THR A 102 31.73 -13.02 -8.87
C THR A 102 32.72 -12.57 -9.94
N LEU A 103 32.40 -11.49 -10.68
CA LEU A 103 33.31 -10.94 -11.69
C LEU A 103 34.61 -10.40 -11.09
N VAL A 104 34.54 -9.71 -9.95
CA VAL A 104 35.74 -9.22 -9.24
C VAL A 104 36.61 -10.38 -8.79
N LEU A 105 36.04 -11.45 -8.23
CA LEU A 105 36.79 -12.64 -7.84
C LEU A 105 37.45 -13.32 -9.05
N MET A 106 36.77 -13.43 -10.18
CA MET A 106 37.35 -13.98 -11.41
C MET A 106 38.56 -13.16 -11.88
N VAL A 107 38.46 -11.82 -11.90
CA VAL A 107 39.56 -10.95 -12.34
C VAL A 107 40.72 -10.93 -11.34
N THR A 108 40.41 -10.85 -10.05
CA THR A 108 41.45 -10.82 -8.99
C THR A 108 42.19 -12.15 -8.91
N TRP A 109 41.52 -13.29 -9.14
CA TRP A 109 42.15 -14.61 -9.21
C TRP A 109 43.16 -14.71 -10.35
N GLU A 110 42.78 -14.26 -11.55
CA GLU A 110 43.70 -14.19 -12.68
C GLU A 110 44.92 -13.33 -12.34
N ILE A 111 44.70 -12.10 -11.85
CA ILE A 111 45.80 -11.20 -11.46
C ILE A 111 46.70 -11.85 -10.39
N TRP A 112 46.13 -12.54 -9.41
CA TRP A 112 46.87 -13.24 -8.35
C TRP A 112 47.75 -14.36 -8.90
N LEU A 113 47.23 -15.14 -9.85
CA LEU A 113 48.02 -16.18 -10.54
C LEU A 113 49.21 -15.57 -11.31
N TRP A 114 49.02 -14.45 -12.02
CA TRP A 114 50.08 -13.82 -12.81
C TRP A 114 51.12 -13.05 -11.99
N THR A 115 50.73 -12.50 -10.85
CA THR A 115 51.62 -11.63 -10.04
C THR A 115 52.30 -12.36 -8.89
N ILE A 116 51.65 -13.35 -8.29
CA ILE A 116 52.14 -14.04 -7.09
C ILE A 116 52.52 -15.48 -7.41
N ALA A 117 51.68 -16.24 -8.13
CA ALA A 117 51.97 -17.64 -8.43
C ALA A 117 53.04 -17.80 -9.55
N TRP A 118 53.00 -16.96 -10.58
CA TRP A 118 53.93 -17.01 -11.72
C TRP A 118 55.41 -16.81 -11.34
N PRO A 119 55.79 -15.82 -10.50
CA PRO A 119 57.17 -15.70 -10.05
C PRO A 119 57.63 -16.91 -9.20
N ALA A 120 56.76 -17.49 -8.37
CA ALA A 120 57.08 -18.64 -7.55
C ALA A 120 57.38 -19.91 -8.39
N MET A 121 56.67 -20.11 -9.51
CA MET A 121 56.98 -21.20 -10.46
C MET A 121 58.24 -20.95 -11.29
N ARG A 122 58.60 -19.69 -11.56
CA ARG A 122 59.73 -19.34 -12.45
C ARG A 122 61.12 -19.43 -11.77
N PHE A 123 61.18 -19.47 -10.44
CA PHE A 123 62.43 -19.58 -9.68
C PHE A 123 62.65 -20.96 -9.03
N GLY A 124 61.75 -21.93 -9.25
CA GLY A 124 61.85 -23.30 -8.71
C GLY A 124 62.54 -24.34 -9.61
N GLY A 125 63.18 -23.92 -10.70
CA GLY A 125 63.89 -24.80 -11.62
C GLY A 125 65.38 -24.52 -11.68
N VAL A 126 66.14 -24.97 -10.68
CA VAL A 126 67.58 -25.28 -10.73
C VAL A 126 67.83 -26.54 -9.91
#